data_AF-A0A969BW59-F1
#
_entry.id   AF-A0A969BW59-F1
#
_cell.length_a   1.000
_cell.length_b   1.000
_cell.length_c   1.000
_cell.angle_alpha   90.00
_cell.angle_beta   90.00
_cell.angle_gamma   90.00
#
_symmetry.space_group_name_H-M   'P 1'
#
loop_
_entity.id
_entity.type
_entity.pdbx_description
1 polymer ?
#
loop_
_entity_poly.entity_id
_entity_poly.type
_entity_poly.pdbx_seq_one_letter_code
_entity_poly.pdbx_strand_id
1 'polypeptide(L)'
;MNLSTTESPFDPGRSQTAYSTRCPTPSARLAAHVHRTPHLARVPRIPHSILRKALKDMAIVREEIFWPVLVATPFESLDELAARANATPFGLAAGIWTKDLSRAHKLAGLLKAGTVWINSLNAFDAASPFGGYKQSGFGREMGHEALELYTQVKSVWVGL
;
A
#
# COMPACT_ATOMS: atom_id res chain seq x y z
N MET A 1 -13.05 1.70 6.67
CA MET A 1 -11.96 0.75 6.39
C MET A 1 -11.22 1.31 5.17
N ASN A 2 -9.99 1.77 5.35
CA ASN A 2 -9.12 2.23 4.26
C ASN A 2 -8.11 1.11 4.01
N LEU A 3 -8.02 0.63 2.77
CA LEU A 3 -6.99 -0.29 2.32
C LEU A 3 -6.26 0.41 1.18
N SER A 4 -5.06 0.92 1.45
CA SER A 4 -4.07 1.25 0.43
C SER A 4 -3.01 0.16 0.50
N THR A 5 -2.95 -0.72 -0.50
CA THR A 5 -2.03 -1.86 -0.56
C THR A 5 -0.93 -1.71 -1.61
N THR A 6 -0.59 -0.47 -1.97
CA THR A 6 0.29 -0.21 -3.11
C THR A 6 1.45 0.67 -2.69
N GLU A 7 2.58 0.03 -2.45
CA GLU A 7 3.88 0.67 -2.46
C GLU A 7 4.79 -0.10 -3.45
N SER A 8 5.44 0.63 -4.35
CA SER A 8 6.44 0.28 -5.37
C SER A 8 7.66 1.22 -5.17
N PRO A 9 8.62 1.39 -6.10
CA PRO A 9 9.76 2.32 -5.94
C PRO A 9 9.51 3.75 -6.48
N PHE A 10 10.05 4.78 -5.80
CA PHE A 10 9.83 6.20 -6.12
C PHE A 10 10.40 6.59 -7.50
N ASP A 11 9.55 7.11 -8.39
CA ASP A 11 9.91 7.67 -9.70
C ASP A 11 9.82 9.21 -9.70
N PRO A 12 10.95 9.94 -9.71
CA PRO A 12 10.96 11.41 -9.66
C PRO A 12 10.37 12.09 -10.91
N GLY A 13 10.09 11.36 -11.99
CA GLY A 13 9.51 11.90 -13.23
C GLY A 13 7.99 12.05 -13.23
N ARG A 14 7.26 11.49 -12.25
CA ARG A 14 5.79 11.47 -12.22
C ARG A 14 5.22 12.51 -11.25
N SER A 15 4.84 13.68 -11.79
CA SER A 15 4.23 14.75 -10.99
C SER A 15 2.75 14.49 -10.66
N GLN A 16 2.29 14.93 -9.48
CA GLN A 16 0.89 14.86 -9.02
C GLN A 16 -0.11 15.42 -10.05
N THR A 17 0.29 16.47 -10.78
CA THR A 17 -0.50 17.12 -11.83
C THR A 17 -0.79 16.20 -13.02
N ALA A 18 0.10 15.24 -13.30
CA ALA A 18 -0.10 14.26 -14.37
C ALA A 18 -1.22 13.26 -14.04
N TYR A 19 -1.46 12.95 -12.75
CA TYR A 19 -2.54 12.05 -12.33
C TYR A 19 -3.90 12.76 -12.22
N SER A 20 -3.94 14.04 -11.81
CA SER A 20 -5.20 14.80 -11.77
C SER A 20 -5.75 15.10 -13.16
N THR A 21 -4.88 15.36 -14.14
CA THR A 21 -5.24 15.61 -15.54
C THR A 21 -5.57 14.34 -16.33
N ARG A 22 -5.05 13.17 -15.92
CA ARG A 22 -5.39 11.86 -16.51
C ARG A 22 -6.66 11.23 -15.92
N CYS A 23 -7.39 11.91 -15.04
CA CYS A 23 -8.71 11.46 -14.59
C CYS A 23 -9.78 12.02 -15.55
N PRO A 24 -10.24 11.26 -16.58
CA PRO A 24 -10.95 11.85 -17.72
C PRO A 24 -12.47 11.93 -17.49
N THR A 25 -12.97 11.67 -16.28
CA THR A 25 -14.42 11.50 -16.06
C THR A 25 -14.95 12.33 -14.87
N PRO A 26 -16.16 12.90 -14.97
CA PRO A 26 -16.81 13.69 -13.90
C PRO A 26 -17.13 12.92 -12.61
N SER A 27 -16.80 11.63 -12.53
CA SER A 27 -17.31 10.69 -11.51
C SER A 27 -16.44 10.63 -10.25
N ALA A 28 -15.12 10.81 -10.35
CA ALA A 28 -14.26 10.96 -9.19
C ALA A 28 -14.33 12.39 -8.67
N ARG A 29 -14.92 12.59 -7.48
CA ARG A 29 -14.99 13.91 -6.85
C ARG A 29 -13.85 14.06 -5.84
N LEU A 30 -13.09 15.14 -5.98
CA LEU A 30 -12.20 15.63 -4.92
C LEU A 30 -13.06 15.98 -3.71
N ALA A 31 -12.85 15.27 -2.60
CA ALA A 31 -13.65 15.43 -1.40
C ALA A 31 -13.15 16.56 -0.50
N ALA A 32 -11.86 16.90 -0.56
CA ALA A 32 -11.27 17.99 0.20
C ALA A 32 -9.94 18.48 -0.42
N HIS A 33 -9.71 19.79 -0.32
CA HIS A 33 -8.41 20.45 -0.51
C HIS A 33 -8.13 21.29 0.73
N VAL A 34 -6.94 21.18 1.32
CA VAL A 34 -6.56 22.05 2.45
C VAL A 34 -6.18 23.43 1.88
N HIS A 35 -6.96 24.46 2.20
CA HIS A 35 -6.80 25.82 1.67
C HIS A 35 -5.56 26.54 2.23
N ARG A 36 -5.05 27.51 1.45
CA ARG A 36 -3.87 28.35 1.74
C ARG A 36 -3.99 29.04 3.10
N THR A 37 -2.94 28.92 3.92
CA THR A 37 -2.67 29.87 5.01
C THR A 37 -1.75 30.97 4.47
N PRO A 38 -2.10 32.27 4.57
CA PRO A 38 -1.41 33.35 3.84
C PRO A 38 0.09 33.54 4.12
N HIS A 39 0.60 33.08 5.27
CA HIS A 39 1.94 33.44 5.76
C HIS A 39 3.07 32.49 5.37
N LEU A 40 2.81 31.44 4.56
CA LEU A 40 3.80 30.37 4.22
C LEU A 40 4.15 30.29 2.71
N ALA A 41 4.10 31.41 1.98
CA ALA A 41 4.14 31.44 0.52
C ALA A 41 5.46 31.01 -0.17
N ARG A 42 6.56 30.77 0.56
CA ARG A 42 7.90 30.54 -0.02
C ARG A 42 8.36 29.07 -0.13
N VAL A 43 7.58 28.11 0.38
CA VAL A 43 7.91 26.67 0.28
C VAL A 43 6.90 26.00 -0.65
N PRO A 44 7.33 25.28 -1.70
CA PRO A 44 6.42 24.45 -2.49
C PRO A 44 5.80 23.39 -1.56
N ARG A 45 4.50 23.53 -1.22
CA ARG A 45 3.76 22.48 -0.51
C ARG A 45 3.00 21.63 -1.51
N ILE A 46 3.17 20.32 -1.39
CA ILE A 46 2.34 19.35 -2.10
C ILE A 46 0.99 19.27 -1.37
N PRO A 47 -0.14 19.56 -2.03
CA PRO A 47 -1.44 19.49 -1.40
C PRO A 47 -1.86 18.05 -1.11
N HIS A 48 -2.43 17.84 0.08
CA HIS A 48 -3.09 16.59 0.45
C HIS A 48 -4.42 16.47 -0.29
N SER A 49 -4.69 15.31 -0.90
CA SER A 49 -5.92 15.08 -1.66
C SER A 49 -6.63 13.82 -1.19
N ILE A 50 -7.94 13.93 -0.94
CA ILE A 50 -8.81 12.78 -0.66
C ILE A 50 -9.82 12.66 -1.80
N LEU A 51 -9.84 11.49 -2.44
CA LEU A 51 -10.75 11.16 -3.52
C LEU A 51 -11.81 10.18 -3.05
N ARG A 52 -13.07 10.49 -3.38
CA ARG A 52 -14.22 9.60 -3.16
C ARG A 52 -14.85 9.24 -4.49
N LYS A 53 -15.50 8.06 -4.51
CA LYS A 53 -16.20 7.52 -5.70
C LYS A 53 -15.28 7.27 -6.90
N ALA A 54 -14.00 7.01 -6.66
CA ALA A 54 -13.12 6.55 -7.73
C ALA A 54 -13.55 5.15 -8.20
N LEU A 55 -13.63 4.96 -9.52
CA LEU A 55 -13.92 3.66 -10.12
C LEU A 55 -12.67 2.78 -10.05
N LYS A 56 -12.86 1.47 -9.89
CA LYS A 56 -11.78 0.49 -9.66
C LYS A 56 -10.72 0.48 -10.77
N ASP A 57 -11.12 0.84 -12.00
CA ASP A 57 -10.23 0.86 -13.17
C ASP A 57 -9.52 2.18 -13.42
N MET A 58 -9.74 3.20 -12.59
CA MET A 58 -9.03 4.46 -12.71
C MET A 58 -7.54 4.28 -12.36
N ALA A 59 -6.65 4.90 -13.15
CA ALA A 59 -5.21 4.84 -12.94
C ALA A 59 -4.81 5.24 -11.50
N ILE A 60 -5.49 6.24 -10.93
CA ILE A 60 -5.26 6.72 -9.56
C ILE A 60 -5.54 5.69 -8.46
N VAL A 61 -6.26 4.60 -8.79
CA VAL A 61 -6.57 3.49 -7.88
C VAL A 61 -5.60 2.33 -8.07
N ARG A 62 -5.05 2.17 -9.28
CA ARG A 62 -4.26 1.00 -9.68
C ARG A 62 -2.77 1.24 -9.69
N GLU A 63 -2.37 2.49 -9.92
CA GLU A 63 -0.98 2.91 -9.96
C GLU A 63 -0.62 3.60 -8.66
N GLU A 64 0.64 3.44 -8.27
CA GLU A 64 1.17 4.18 -7.15
C GLU A 64 1.47 5.62 -7.54
N ILE A 65 1.08 6.53 -6.65
CA ILE A 65 1.16 7.97 -6.89
C ILE A 65 2.39 8.56 -6.21
N PHE A 66 2.90 7.98 -5.11
CA PHE A 66 4.01 8.52 -4.29
C PHE A 66 3.83 9.93 -3.72
N TRP A 67 2.62 10.48 -3.87
CA TRP A 67 2.22 11.79 -3.36
C TRP A 67 1.11 11.59 -2.32
N PRO A 68 0.86 12.58 -1.43
CA PRO A 68 -0.14 12.48 -0.37
C PRO A 68 -1.58 12.49 -0.92
N VAL A 69 -1.99 11.38 -1.53
CA VAL A 69 -3.28 11.16 -2.16
C VAL A 69 -3.89 9.87 -1.60
N LEU A 70 -5.11 9.97 -1.11
CA LEU A 70 -5.86 8.84 -0.55
C LEU A 70 -7.14 8.62 -1.37
N VAL A 71 -7.39 7.37 -1.75
CA VAL A 71 -8.65 6.94 -2.35
C VAL A 71 -9.47 6.14 -1.34
N ALA A 72 -10.72 6.54 -1.11
CA ALA A 72 -11.65 5.81 -0.25
C ALA A 72 -12.79 5.18 -1.07
N THR A 73 -12.97 3.86 -0.93
CA THR A 73 -14.01 3.08 -1.62
C THR A 73 -14.86 2.27 -0.62
N PRO A 74 -16.21 2.29 -0.73
CA PRO A 74 -17.06 1.44 0.11
C PRO A 74 -16.93 -0.04 -0.28
N PHE A 75 -17.31 -0.93 0.61
CA PHE A 75 -17.36 -2.38 0.40
C PHE A 75 -18.51 -2.96 1.23
N GLU A 76 -19.01 -4.14 0.86
CA GLU A 76 -20.17 -4.75 1.52
C GLU A 76 -19.86 -6.09 2.20
N SER A 77 -18.81 -6.79 1.75
CA SER A 77 -18.37 -8.06 2.35
C SER A 77 -16.85 -8.17 2.43
N LEU A 78 -16.37 -9.02 3.35
CA LEU A 78 -14.93 -9.29 3.50
C LEU A 78 -14.37 -10.03 2.29
N ASP A 79 -15.13 -10.91 1.67
CA ASP A 79 -14.67 -11.70 0.52
C ASP A 79 -14.55 -10.80 -0.73
N GLU A 80 -15.52 -9.89 -0.96
CA GLU A 80 -15.42 -8.85 -2.00
C GLU A 80 -14.23 -7.92 -1.75
N LEU A 81 -14.04 -7.51 -0.49
CA LEU A 81 -12.93 -6.65 -0.10
C LEU A 81 -11.57 -7.31 -0.34
N ALA A 82 -11.41 -8.58 0.06
CA ALA A 82 -10.18 -9.34 -0.14
C ALA A 82 -9.89 -9.55 -1.64
N ALA A 83 -10.89 -9.93 -2.43
CA ALA A 83 -10.74 -10.07 -3.88
C ALA A 83 -10.30 -8.76 -4.53
N ARG A 84 -10.92 -7.64 -4.14
CA ARG A 84 -10.59 -6.30 -4.64
C ARG A 84 -9.20 -5.84 -4.20
N ALA A 85 -8.85 -6.01 -2.92
CA ALA A 85 -7.54 -5.64 -2.38
C ALA A 85 -6.40 -6.45 -3.02
N ASN A 86 -6.67 -7.69 -3.44
CA ASN A 86 -5.71 -8.55 -4.13
C ASN A 86 -5.65 -8.30 -5.65
N ALA A 87 -6.63 -7.62 -6.24
CA ALA A 87 -6.72 -7.32 -7.68
C ALA A 87 -5.79 -6.14 -8.08
N THR A 88 -4.53 -6.23 -7.66
CA THR A 88 -3.45 -5.30 -7.96
C THR A 88 -2.18 -6.11 -8.25
N PRO A 89 -1.28 -5.63 -9.13
CA PRO A 89 0.03 -6.25 -9.32
C PRO A 89 0.93 -6.14 -8.09
N PHE A 90 0.59 -5.24 -7.16
CA PHE A 90 1.35 -4.98 -5.94
C PHE A 90 0.89 -5.84 -4.76
N GLY A 91 1.68 -5.80 -3.68
CA GLY A 91 1.39 -6.53 -2.45
C GLY A 91 2.44 -6.27 -1.38
N LEU A 92 2.80 -5.00 -1.12
CA LEU A 92 3.80 -4.68 -0.11
C LEU A 92 3.23 -4.87 1.29
N ALA A 93 2.26 -4.04 1.66
CA ALA A 93 1.64 -4.07 2.97
C ALA A 93 0.14 -3.81 2.90
N ALA A 94 -0.57 -4.14 3.99
CA ALA A 94 -1.99 -3.85 4.16
C ALA A 94 -2.29 -3.48 5.61
N GLY A 95 -3.36 -2.73 5.83
CA GLY A 95 -3.85 -2.40 7.18
C GLY A 95 -5.33 -2.73 7.34
N ILE A 96 -5.71 -3.21 8.52
CA ILE A 96 -7.06 -3.62 8.88
C ILE A 96 -7.48 -2.88 10.14
N TRP A 97 -8.62 -2.18 10.10
CA TRP A 97 -9.20 -1.51 11.27
C TRP A 97 -10.54 -2.14 11.61
N THR A 98 -10.61 -2.82 12.76
CA THR A 98 -11.82 -3.48 13.25
C THR A 98 -11.70 -3.79 14.74
N LYS A 99 -12.83 -3.82 15.44
CA LYS A 99 -12.89 -4.34 16.83
C LYS A 99 -13.04 -5.86 16.89
N ASP A 100 -13.48 -6.48 15.79
CA ASP A 100 -13.68 -7.92 15.67
C ASP A 100 -12.38 -8.61 15.21
N LEU A 101 -11.70 -9.28 16.15
CA LEU A 101 -10.44 -9.98 15.90
C LEU A 101 -10.59 -11.19 14.98
N SER A 102 -11.74 -11.88 15.01
CA SER A 102 -11.98 -13.03 14.12
C SER A 102 -12.02 -12.57 12.67
N ARG A 103 -12.71 -11.45 12.40
CA ARG A 103 -12.71 -10.81 11.09
C ARG A 103 -11.33 -10.27 10.71
N ALA A 104 -10.59 -9.73 11.68
CA ALA A 104 -9.25 -9.22 11.44
C ALA A 104 -8.31 -10.32 10.95
N HIS A 105 -8.22 -11.44 11.67
CA HIS A 105 -7.37 -12.57 11.28
C HIS A 105 -7.86 -13.25 10.01
N LYS A 106 -9.18 -13.42 9.82
CA LYS A 106 -9.74 -13.96 8.56
C LYS A 106 -9.31 -13.10 7.37
N LEU A 107 -9.48 -11.78 7.46
CA LEU A 107 -9.10 -10.88 6.36
C LEU A 107 -7.58 -10.85 6.18
N ALA A 108 -6.79 -10.83 7.25
CA ALA A 108 -5.34 -10.86 7.17
C ALA A 108 -4.82 -12.09 6.41
N GLY A 109 -5.38 -13.28 6.67
CA GLY A 109 -5.02 -14.51 5.97
C GLY A 109 -5.45 -14.55 4.50
N LEU A 110 -6.41 -13.71 4.08
CA LEU A 110 -6.87 -13.62 2.69
C LEU A 110 -6.07 -12.60 1.86
N LEU A 111 -5.37 -11.66 2.49
CA LEU A 111 -4.64 -10.60 1.80
C LEU A 111 -3.27 -11.10 1.33
N LYS A 112 -2.94 -10.84 0.06
CA LYS A 112 -1.64 -11.14 -0.56
C LYS A 112 -0.71 -9.94 -0.39
N ALA A 113 -0.27 -9.72 0.84
CA ALA A 113 0.68 -8.67 1.22
C ALA A 113 1.75 -9.26 2.14
N GLY A 114 2.95 -8.69 2.16
CA GLY A 114 4.02 -9.20 3.02
C GLY A 114 3.93 -8.78 4.46
N THR A 115 3.35 -7.61 4.73
CA THR A 115 3.05 -7.14 6.08
C THR A 115 1.58 -6.76 6.19
N VAL A 116 0.90 -7.24 7.22
CA VAL A 116 -0.49 -6.87 7.51
C VAL A 116 -0.58 -6.33 8.94
N TRP A 117 -0.94 -5.06 9.07
CA TRP A 117 -1.20 -4.44 10.37
C TRP A 117 -2.67 -4.53 10.74
N ILE A 118 -2.95 -4.81 12.02
CA ILE A 118 -4.31 -4.81 12.58
C ILE A 118 -4.37 -3.70 13.64
N ASN A 119 -5.26 -2.73 13.45
CA ASN A 119 -5.47 -1.56 14.30
C ASN A 119 -4.22 -0.69 14.50
N SER A 120 -3.27 -0.77 13.57
CA SER A 120 -2.08 0.07 13.46
C SER A 120 -1.71 0.24 11.98
N LEU A 121 -0.77 1.15 11.70
CA LEU A 121 -0.18 1.30 10.37
C LEU A 121 1.26 1.77 10.54
N ASN A 122 2.13 1.33 9.65
CA ASN A 122 3.50 1.81 9.57
C ASN A 122 4.31 1.57 10.87
N ALA A 123 3.96 0.52 11.61
CA ALA A 123 4.70 0.07 12.77
C ALA A 123 5.72 -1.00 12.33
N PHE A 124 6.99 -0.79 12.64
CA PHE A 124 8.09 -1.68 12.27
C PHE A 124 8.89 -2.08 13.49
N ASP A 125 9.49 -3.26 13.42
CA ASP A 125 10.43 -3.78 14.40
C ASP A 125 11.57 -4.47 13.63
N ALA A 126 12.82 -4.25 14.04
CA ALA A 126 13.98 -4.81 13.37
C ALA A 126 13.99 -6.35 13.38
N ALA A 127 13.29 -6.98 14.34
CA ALA A 127 13.13 -8.42 14.42
C ALA A 127 11.98 -8.98 13.56
N SER A 128 11.13 -8.13 12.99
CA SER A 128 10.02 -8.55 12.14
C SER A 128 10.39 -8.41 10.66
N PRO A 129 10.25 -9.45 9.83
CA PRO A 129 10.56 -9.35 8.40
C PRO A 129 9.60 -8.41 7.68
N PHE A 130 10.13 -7.67 6.71
CA PHE A 130 9.39 -6.79 5.81
C PHE A 130 9.77 -7.09 4.36
N GLY A 131 8.80 -7.02 3.45
CA GLY A 131 9.05 -7.24 2.03
C GLY A 131 7.76 -7.52 1.26
N GLY A 132 7.81 -7.42 -0.06
CA GLY A 132 6.62 -7.49 -0.89
C GLY A 132 6.20 -8.88 -1.32
N TYR A 133 4.96 -8.95 -1.81
CA TYR A 133 4.45 -9.99 -2.69
C TYR A 133 4.38 -9.44 -4.13
N LYS A 134 4.33 -10.36 -5.11
CA LYS A 134 4.12 -10.02 -6.52
C LYS A 134 5.17 -9.01 -7.04
N GLN A 135 4.75 -7.92 -7.67
CA GLN A 135 5.66 -6.90 -8.20
C GLN A 135 6.19 -5.95 -7.11
N SER A 136 5.75 -6.07 -5.85
CA SER A 136 6.33 -5.30 -4.74
C SER A 136 7.65 -5.87 -4.21
N GLY A 137 8.18 -6.93 -4.83
CA GLY A 137 9.52 -7.47 -4.55
C GLY A 137 9.53 -8.96 -4.21
N PHE A 138 10.74 -9.50 -4.08
CA PHE A 138 11.04 -10.87 -3.68
C PHE A 138 12.06 -10.86 -2.53
N GLY A 139 12.02 -11.86 -1.66
CA GLY A 139 12.84 -11.90 -0.44
C GLY A 139 12.23 -11.08 0.70
N ARG A 140 12.95 -11.03 1.83
CA ARG A 140 12.58 -10.26 3.02
C ARG A 140 13.80 -9.52 3.55
N GLU A 141 13.59 -8.28 3.93
CA GLU A 141 14.53 -7.48 4.73
C GLU A 141 14.08 -7.48 6.19
N MET A 142 14.96 -7.08 7.09
CA MET A 142 14.76 -7.19 8.54
C MET A 142 14.53 -8.65 9.01
N GLY A 143 14.31 -8.84 10.31
CA GLY A 143 14.11 -10.16 10.87
C GLY A 143 15.30 -11.09 10.69
N HIS A 144 15.07 -12.38 10.95
CA HIS A 144 16.08 -13.41 10.72
C HIS A 144 16.25 -13.70 9.22
N GLU A 145 15.16 -13.58 8.48
CA GLU A 145 15.04 -13.88 7.06
C GLU A 145 16.00 -13.04 6.21
N ALA A 146 16.31 -11.81 6.61
CA ALA A 146 17.30 -10.99 5.92
C ALA A 146 18.70 -11.62 5.89
N LEU A 147 19.07 -12.44 6.88
CA LEU A 147 20.38 -13.10 6.92
C LEU A 147 20.52 -14.14 5.80
N GLU A 148 19.42 -14.74 5.36
CA GLU A 148 19.41 -15.70 4.25
C GLU A 148 19.87 -15.05 2.94
N LEU A 149 19.62 -13.74 2.76
CA LEU A 149 20.06 -12.99 1.58
C LEU A 149 21.57 -12.76 1.52
N TYR A 150 22.26 -12.84 2.65
CA TYR A 150 23.70 -12.55 2.77
C TYR A 150 24.54 -13.79 3.14
N THR A 151 23.94 -14.97 3.20
CA THR A 151 24.62 -16.22 3.57
C THR A 151 24.67 -17.19 2.40
N GLN A 152 25.60 -18.15 2.46
CA GLN A 152 25.76 -19.21 1.45
C GLN A 152 25.67 -20.56 2.13
N VAL A 153 24.64 -21.34 1.81
CA VAL A 153 24.44 -22.68 2.36
C VAL A 153 25.36 -23.66 1.64
N LYS A 154 26.15 -24.43 2.40
CA LYS A 154 27.07 -25.46 1.87
C LYS A 154 26.69 -26.84 2.39
N SER A 155 26.42 -27.77 1.48
CA SER A 155 26.19 -29.19 1.80
C SER A 155 27.49 -29.98 1.65
N VAL A 156 27.85 -30.79 2.65
CA VAL A 156 29.06 -31.64 2.66
C VAL A 156 28.65 -33.06 3.01
N TRP A 157 29.06 -34.03 2.20
CA TRP A 157 28.75 -35.45 2.37
C TRP A 157 30.04 -36.23 2.62
N VAL A 158 30.01 -37.16 3.59
CA VAL A 158 31.13 -38.05 3.91
C VAL A 158 30.61 -39.48 3.88
N GLY A 159 31.21 -40.32 3.02
CA GLY A 159 31.00 -41.77 3.05
C GLY A 159 32.01 -42.41 3.99
N LEU A 160 31.52 -43.12 5.00
CA LEU A 160 32.31 -43.90 5.95
C LEU A 160 32.22 -45.40 5.63
#